data_AF-A0A392RTD9-F1
#
_entry.id   AF-A0A392RTD9-F1
#
_cell.length_a   1.000
_cell.length_b   1.000
_cell.length_c   1.000
_cell.angle_alpha   90.00
_cell.angle_beta   90.00
_cell.angle_gamma   90.00
#
_symmetry.space_group_name_H-M   'P 1'
#
loop_
_entity.id
_entity.type
_entity.pdbx_description
1 polymer ?
#
loop_
_entity_poly.entity_id
_entity_poly.type
_entity_poly.pdbx_seq_one_letter_code
_entity_poly.pdbx_strand_id
1 'polypeptide(L)'
;MYKVAKASEYLAITGAGIKDIKLKKKAWILPGQSCRVFDLSPENYTFEVQAMSAEKLPFVLPAVFTIGPRVDDHESLLKYAKLISPHRKHSKHVIELVQGIIEGETRVLAAS
;
A
#
# COMPACT_ATOMS: atom_id res chain seq x y z
N MET A 1 13.75 -23.52 7.99
CA MET A 1 13.15 -22.96 9.22
C MET A 1 11.65 -22.74 9.02
N TYR A 2 10.80 -23.15 9.96
CA TYR A 2 9.37 -22.87 9.88
C TYR A 2 9.05 -21.46 10.38
N LYS A 3 8.28 -20.68 9.60
CA LYS A 3 7.82 -19.34 9.98
C LYS A 3 6.30 -19.26 9.93
N VAL A 4 5.73 -18.50 10.87
CA VAL A 4 4.30 -18.21 10.98
C VAL A 4 4.15 -16.70 11.13
N ALA A 5 3.34 -16.08 10.27
CA ALA A 5 2.98 -14.67 10.33
C ALA A 5 1.80 -14.44 11.29
N LYS A 6 1.68 -13.23 11.83
CA LYS A 6 0.54 -12.82 12.65
C LYS A 6 -0.76 -12.70 11.83
N ALA A 7 -1.87 -12.44 12.53
CA ALA A 7 -3.19 -12.29 11.92
C ALA A 7 -3.24 -11.20 10.83
N SER A 8 -2.57 -10.06 11.02
CA SER A 8 -2.50 -8.97 10.04
C SER A 8 -1.33 -9.07 9.06
N GLU A 9 -0.44 -10.06 9.23
CA GLU A 9 0.82 -10.14 8.47
C GLU A 9 0.81 -11.26 7.42
N TYR A 10 1.62 -11.13 6.38
CA TYR A 10 1.90 -12.19 5.41
C TYR A 10 3.40 -12.41 5.23
N LEU A 11 3.77 -13.63 4.90
CA LEU A 11 5.12 -13.99 4.48
C LEU A 11 5.22 -13.84 2.97
N ALA A 12 6.09 -12.95 2.50
CA ALA A 12 6.57 -12.90 1.12
C ALA A 12 7.83 -13.75 1.01
N ILE A 13 7.78 -14.81 0.20
CA ILE A 13 8.87 -15.77 0.05
C ILE A 13 9.35 -15.76 -1.40
N THR A 14 10.66 -15.69 -1.59
CA THR A 14 11.35 -15.70 -2.89
C THR A 14 12.55 -16.63 -2.83
N GLY A 15 13.22 -16.85 -3.97
CA GLY A 15 14.44 -17.65 -4.05
C GLY A 15 14.22 -19.05 -4.61
N ALA A 16 15.06 -20.01 -4.23
CA ALA A 16 15.14 -21.33 -4.87
C ALA A 16 13.76 -22.03 -4.99
N GLY A 17 13.40 -22.39 -6.23
CA GLY A 17 12.14 -23.06 -6.56
C GLY A 17 10.90 -22.16 -6.60
N ILE A 18 11.04 -20.84 -6.46
CA ILE A 18 9.95 -19.86 -6.54
C ILE A 18 10.23 -18.93 -7.74
N LYS A 19 9.29 -18.88 -8.70
CA LYS A 19 9.47 -18.11 -9.94
C LYS A 19 9.48 -16.59 -9.74
N ASP A 20 8.70 -16.11 -8.78
CA ASP A 20 8.51 -14.68 -8.53
C ASP A 20 8.36 -14.46 -7.01
N ILE A 21 7.14 -14.25 -6.49
CA ILE A 21 6.86 -14.18 -5.05
C ILE A 21 5.76 -15.14 -4.66
N LYS A 22 5.93 -15.82 -3.53
CA LYS A 22 4.91 -16.67 -2.90
C LYS A 22 4.45 -16.03 -1.60
N LEU A 23 3.14 -15.73 -1.51
CA LEU A 23 2.51 -15.22 -0.29
C LEU A 23 1.87 -16.36 0.51
N LYS A 24 2.23 -16.48 1.79
CA LYS A 24 1.62 -17.46 2.72
C LYS A 24 1.57 -16.91 4.15
N LYS A 25 0.60 -17.41 4.95
CA LYS A 25 0.54 -17.15 6.41
C LYS A 25 1.55 -17.96 7.20
N LYS A 26 1.85 -19.18 6.76
CA LYS A 26 2.81 -20.09 7.40
C LYS A 26 3.51 -20.92 6.33
N ALA A 27 4.83 -21.09 6.46
CA ALA A 27 5.62 -21.82 5.48
C ALA A 27 6.96 -22.31 6.05
N TRP A 28 7.45 -23.40 5.46
CA TRP A 28 8.84 -23.82 5.60
C TRP A 28 9.72 -23.00 4.65
N ILE A 29 10.72 -22.32 5.19
CA ILE A 29 11.74 -21.62 4.41
C ILE A 29 12.93 -22.57 4.25
N LEU A 30 13.16 -22.98 3.00
CA LEU A 30 14.24 -23.90 2.62
C LEU A 30 15.57 -23.14 2.38
N PRO A 31 16.73 -23.82 2.39
CA PRO A 31 17.99 -23.21 1.97
C PRO A 31 17.89 -22.58 0.58
N GLY A 32 18.42 -21.37 0.42
CA GLY A 32 18.31 -20.59 -0.83
C GLY A 32 16.99 -19.83 -1.01
N GLN A 33 16.07 -19.88 -0.04
CA GLN A 33 14.87 -19.03 -0.02
C GLN A 33 15.02 -17.84 0.92
N SER A 34 14.55 -16.69 0.46
CA SER A 34 14.45 -15.45 1.23
C SER A 34 13.01 -15.24 1.66
N CYS A 35 12.80 -14.78 2.90
CA CYS A 35 11.47 -14.55 3.44
C CYS A 35 11.41 -13.22 4.19
N ARG A 36 10.48 -12.35 3.76
CA ARG A 36 10.17 -11.07 4.40
C ARG A 36 8.73 -11.10 4.93
N VAL A 37 8.53 -10.56 6.12
CA VAL A 37 7.20 -10.40 6.71
C VAL A 37 6.74 -8.97 6.43
N PHE A 38 5.48 -8.82 6.06
CA PHE A 38 4.86 -7.51 5.89
C PHE A 38 3.46 -7.49 6.48
N ASP A 39 3.04 -6.31 6.93
CA ASP A 39 1.78 -6.08 7.61
C ASP A 39 0.77 -5.45 6.64
N LEU A 40 -0.47 -5.93 6.69
CA LEU A 40 -1.60 -5.49 5.86
C LEU A 40 -2.47 -4.44 6.56
N SER A 41 -2.12 -4.05 7.79
CA SER A 41 -2.91 -3.07 8.54
C SER A 41 -3.03 -1.77 7.73
N PRO A 42 -4.26 -1.25 7.53
CA PRO A 42 -4.49 -0.02 6.78
C PRO A 42 -3.91 1.18 7.52
N GLU A 43 -3.50 2.19 6.77
CA GLU A 43 -2.86 3.39 7.30
C GLU A 43 -3.69 4.62 6.94
N ASN A 44 -3.74 5.58 7.86
CA ASN A 44 -4.43 6.85 7.63
C ASN A 44 -3.46 7.86 7.02
N TYR A 45 -3.87 8.46 5.91
CA TYR A 45 -3.13 9.50 5.22
C TYR A 45 -3.96 10.78 5.23
N THR A 46 -3.38 11.83 5.82
CA THR A 46 -3.97 13.17 5.90
C THR A 46 -3.50 14.00 4.71
N PHE A 47 -4.43 14.63 4.01
CA PHE A 47 -4.14 15.52 2.90
C PHE A 47 -4.87 16.83 3.05
N GLU A 48 -4.21 17.89 2.61
CA GLU A 48 -4.76 19.24 2.53
C GLU A 48 -4.98 19.55 1.05
N VAL A 49 -6.19 19.31 0.57
CA VAL A 49 -6.51 19.57 -0.85
C VAL A 49 -6.83 21.05 -1.01
N GLN A 50 -6.09 21.72 -1.89
CA GLN A 50 -6.43 23.08 -2.30
C GLN A 50 -7.60 23.04 -3.28
N ALA A 51 -8.71 23.66 -2.91
CA ALA A 51 -9.93 23.72 -3.70
C ALA A 51 -10.36 25.18 -3.91
N MET A 52 -11.24 25.37 -4.90
CA MET A 52 -11.83 26.67 -5.22
C MET A 52 -13.35 26.59 -5.05
N SER A 53 -13.96 27.55 -4.38
CA SER A 53 -15.42 27.58 -4.21
C SER A 53 -16.13 28.01 -5.50
N ALA A 54 -17.45 27.84 -5.55
CA ALA A 54 -18.28 28.38 -6.65
C ALA A 54 -18.14 29.92 -6.79
N GLU A 55 -17.80 30.61 -5.69
CA GLU A 55 -17.54 32.05 -5.63
C GLU A 55 -16.08 32.42 -5.94
N LYS A 56 -15.26 31.44 -6.35
CA LYS A 56 -13.82 31.57 -6.67
C LYS A 56 -12.92 31.96 -5.50
N LEU A 57 -13.33 31.64 -4.28
CA LEU A 57 -12.47 31.81 -3.11
C LEU A 57 -11.61 30.55 -2.90
N PRO A 58 -10.28 30.69 -2.69
CA PRO A 58 -9.42 29.56 -2.39
C PRO A 58 -9.67 29.10 -0.95
N PHE A 59 -9.78 27.79 -0.74
CA PHE A 59 -9.85 27.20 0.60
C PHE A 59 -9.14 25.85 0.63
N VAL A 60 -8.74 25.43 1.84
CA VAL A 60 -8.08 24.14 2.06
C VAL A 60 -9.10 23.18 2.66
N LEU A 61 -9.30 22.04 2.01
CA LEU A 61 -10.13 20.96 2.52
C LEU A 61 -9.24 19.89 3.16
N PRO A 62 -9.23 19.76 4.50
CA PRO A 62 -8.53 18.66 5.15
C PRO A 62 -9.32 17.38 4.95
N ALA A 63 -8.69 16.36 4.36
CA ALA A 63 -9.27 15.05 4.14
C ALA A 63 -8.35 13.96 4.72
N VAL A 64 -8.95 12.93 5.30
CA VAL A 64 -8.22 11.75 5.78
C VAL A 64 -8.69 10.53 5.02
N PHE A 65 -7.78 9.88 4.32
CA PHE A 65 -8.04 8.65 3.60
C PHE A 65 -7.37 7.48 4.31
N THR A 66 -8.14 6.44 4.58
CA THR A 66 -7.61 5.16 5.08
C THR A 66 -7.26 4.28 3.88
N ILE A 67 -5.98 3.95 3.73
CA ILE A 67 -5.46 3.24 2.57
C ILE A 67 -4.83 1.92 3.02
N GLY A 68 -5.20 0.84 2.34
CA GLY A 68 -4.66 -0.49 2.55
C GLY A 68 -4.92 -1.39 1.35
N PRO A 69 -4.25 -2.55 1.27
CA PRO A 69 -4.50 -3.49 0.21
C PRO A 69 -5.85 -4.20 0.40
N ARG A 70 -6.49 -4.55 -0.71
CA ARG A 70 -7.65 -5.47 -0.69
C ARG A 70 -7.20 -6.87 -0.27
N VAL A 71 -7.65 -7.29 0.92
CA VAL A 71 -7.21 -8.55 1.55
C VAL A 71 -7.86 -9.80 0.96
N ASP A 72 -9.02 -9.63 0.32
CA ASP A 72 -9.78 -10.66 -0.39
C ASP A 72 -9.21 -10.98 -1.77
N ASP A 73 -8.36 -10.11 -2.32
CA ASP A 73 -7.76 -10.28 -3.63
C ASP A 73 -6.26 -10.57 -3.57
N HIS A 74 -5.92 -11.77 -4.03
CA HIS A 74 -4.54 -12.24 -4.03
C HIS A 74 -3.63 -11.41 -4.93
N GLU A 75 -4.12 -10.91 -6.06
CA GLU A 75 -3.31 -10.11 -6.98
C GLU A 75 -2.98 -8.74 -6.37
N SER A 76 -3.97 -8.10 -5.73
CA SER A 76 -3.76 -6.88 -4.96
C SER A 76 -2.71 -7.05 -3.86
N LEU A 77 -2.75 -8.17 -3.12
CA LEU A 77 -1.76 -8.48 -2.09
C LEU A 77 -0.36 -8.68 -2.67
N LEU A 78 -0.24 -9.34 -3.84
CA LEU A 78 1.03 -9.50 -4.53
C LEU A 78 1.62 -8.16 -4.98
N LYS A 79 0.80 -7.29 -5.58
CA LYS A 79 1.21 -5.94 -5.97
C LYS A 79 1.64 -5.14 -4.75
N TYR A 80 0.88 -5.19 -3.65
CA TYR A 80 1.24 -4.52 -2.40
C TYR A 80 2.57 -5.02 -1.84
N ALA A 81 2.79 -6.34 -1.80
CA ALA A 81 4.03 -6.95 -1.34
C ALA A 81 5.25 -6.55 -2.19
N LYS A 82 5.06 -6.38 -3.50
CA LYS A 82 6.11 -6.00 -4.46
C LYS A 82 6.44 -4.52 -4.46
N LEU A 83 5.41 -3.67 -4.45
CA LEU A 83 5.54 -2.26 -4.81
C LEU A 83 5.51 -1.34 -3.58
N ILE A 84 4.80 -1.72 -2.52
CA ILE A 84 4.57 -0.83 -1.36
C ILE A 84 5.31 -1.33 -0.12
N SER A 85 5.18 -2.62 0.20
CA SER A 85 5.80 -3.24 1.37
C SER A 85 7.34 -3.11 1.49
N PRO A 86 8.13 -3.04 0.39
CA PRO A 86 9.56 -2.82 0.50
C PRO A 86 9.90 -1.47 1.13
N HIS A 87 9.06 -0.47 0.85
CA HIS A 87 9.17 0.87 1.41
C HIS A 87 8.62 0.90 2.82
N ARG A 88 9.15 1.80 3.66
CA ARG A 88 8.56 2.02 4.98
C ARG A 88 7.18 2.65 4.79
N LYS A 89 6.21 2.18 5.58
CA LYS A 89 4.93 2.87 5.76
C LYS A 89 5.23 4.35 6.07
N HIS A 90 4.52 5.27 5.44
CA HIS A 90 4.78 6.73 5.51
C HIS A 90 6.12 7.23 4.93
N SER A 91 6.83 6.43 4.14
CA SER A 91 7.94 6.98 3.35
C SER A 91 7.43 8.08 2.42
N LYS A 92 8.23 9.14 2.25
CA LYS A 92 7.91 10.28 1.37
C LYS A 92 7.41 9.83 0.00
N HIS A 93 8.07 8.82 -0.58
CA HIS A 93 7.70 8.25 -1.87
C HIS A 93 6.27 7.71 -1.93
N VAL A 94 5.81 6.98 -0.90
CA VAL A 94 4.43 6.44 -0.87
C VAL A 94 3.42 7.57 -0.66
N ILE A 95 3.75 8.56 0.17
CA ILE A 95 2.87 9.72 0.41
C ILE A 95 2.70 10.53 -0.88
N GLU A 96 3.80 10.86 -1.56
CA GLU A 96 3.80 11.59 -2.84
C GLU A 96 3.02 10.84 -3.93
N LEU A 97 3.18 9.51 -4.01
CA LEU A 97 2.42 8.68 -4.95
C LEU A 97 0.91 8.75 -4.70
N VAL A 98 0.49 8.57 -3.44
CA VAL A 98 -0.92 8.64 -3.06
C VAL A 98 -1.47 10.05 -3.31
N GLN A 99 -0.73 11.09 -2.93
CA GLN A 99 -1.11 12.48 -3.15
C GLN A 99 -1.32 12.76 -4.65
N GLY A 100 -0.37 12.36 -5.49
CA GLY A 100 -0.47 12.57 -6.94
C GLY A 100 -1.67 11.87 -7.57
N ILE A 101 -2.04 10.67 -7.08
CA ILE A 101 -3.25 9.96 -7.54
C ILE A 101 -4.51 10.72 -7.11
N ILE A 102 -4.61 11.11 -5.83
CA ILE A 102 -5.79 11.82 -5.31
C ILE A 102 -5.96 13.17 -6.00
N GLU A 103 -4.89 13.95 -6.14
CA GLU A 103 -4.91 15.24 -6.85
C GLU A 103 -5.27 15.06 -8.33
N GLY A 104 -4.75 14.01 -8.98
CA GLY A 104 -5.06 13.69 -10.37
C GLY A 104 -6.54 13.37 -10.58
N GLU A 105 -7.12 12.51 -9.74
CA GLU A 105 -8.55 12.14 -9.80
C GLU A 105 -9.44 13.33 -9.41
N THR A 106 -9.07 14.11 -8.38
CA THR A 106 -9.87 15.25 -7.91
C THR A 106 -9.84 16.42 -8.89
N ARG A 107 -8.77 16.57 -9.69
CA ARG A 107 -8.68 17.61 -10.73
C ARG A 107 -9.80 17.50 -11.77
N VAL A 108 -10.25 16.28 -12.08
CA VAL A 108 -11.35 16.05 -13.02
C VAL A 108 -12.68 16.52 -12.43
N LEU A 109 -12.88 16.34 -11.13
CA LEU A 109 -14.09 16.74 -10.42
C LEU A 109 -14.18 18.25 -10.18
N ALA A 110 -13.06 18.92 -9.94
CA ALA A 110 -13.03 20.38 -9.75
C ALA A 110 -13.19 21.18 -11.06
N ALA A 111 -13.00 20.55 -12.21
CA ALA A 111 -13.16 21.17 -13.53
C ALA A 111 -14.56 20.96 -14.14
N SER A 112 -15.46 20.27 -13.43
CA SER A 112 -16.84 19.98 -13.87
C SER A 112 -17.88 20.88 -13.19
#